data_AF-A0A496SR17-F1
#
_entry.id   AF-A0A496SR17-F1
#
_cell.length_a   1.000
_cell.length_b   1.000
_cell.length_c   1.000
_cell.angle_alpha   90.00
_cell.angle_beta   90.00
_cell.angle_gamma   90.00
#
_symmetry.space_group_name_H-M   'P 1'
#
loop_
_entity.id
_entity.type
_entity.pdbx_description
1 polymer ?
#
loop_
_entity_poly.entity_id
_entity_poly.type
_entity_poly.pdbx_seq_one_letter_code
_entity_poly.pdbx_strand_id
1 'polypeptide(L)' 'MNEKISIIIPVKNGEEEIEQCLEAVFNQTRKTFEVIVVDGHSTEKMVKVGGDMIL' A
#
# COMPACT_ATOMS: atom_id res chain seq x y z
N MET A 1 13.00 15.54 -16.82
CA MET A 1 11.77 15.80 -16.02
C MET A 1 11.69 14.73 -14.96
N ASN A 2 11.55 15.10 -13.69
CA ASN A 2 11.42 14.13 -12.59
C ASN A 2 9.93 13.90 -12.35
N GLU A 3 9.34 12.99 -13.13
CA GLU A 3 7.94 12.61 -12.98
C GLU A 3 7.73 11.93 -11.63
N LYS A 4 6.88 12.53 -10.79
CA LYS A 4 6.42 11.92 -9.54
C LYS A 4 5.16 11.11 -9.84
N ILE A 5 5.12 9.88 -9.34
CA ILE A 5 3.97 8.99 -9.48
C ILE A 5 3.31 8.83 -8.10
N SER A 6 1.98 8.95 -8.04
CA SER A 6 1.22 8.63 -6.84
C SER A 6 0.39 7.37 -7.11
N ILE A 7 0.56 6.35 -6.29
CA ILE A 7 -0.13 5.05 -6.41
C ILE A 7 -1.16 4.98 -5.29
N ILE A 8 -2.44 4.91 -5.66
CA ILE A 8 -3.56 4.82 -4.70
C ILE A 8 -4.11 3.40 -4.73
N ILE A 9 -4.13 2.72 -3.59
CA ILE A 9 -4.55 1.34 -3.46
C ILE A 9 -5.73 1.25 -2.48
N PRO A 10 -6.98 1.17 -2.97
CA PRO A 10 -8.12 0.89 -2.11
C PRO A 10 -8.11 -0.58 -1.69
N VAL A 11 -8.33 -0.86 -0.41
CA VAL A 11 -8.34 -2.22 0.15
C VAL A 11 -9.58 -2.41 1.00
N LYS A 12 -10.18 -3.60 0.94
CA LYS A 12 -11.24 -4.02 1.87
C LYS A 12 -11.10 -5.52 2.13
N ASN A 13 -10.81 -5.91 3.37
CA ASN A 13 -10.64 -7.30 3.79
C ASN A 13 -9.64 -8.10 2.90
N GLY A 14 -8.50 -7.50 2.54
CA GLY A 14 -7.52 -8.11 1.62
C GLY A 14 -6.08 -7.98 2.10
N GLU A 15 -5.81 -8.42 3.33
CA GLU A 15 -4.52 -8.27 4.02
C GLU A 15 -3.38 -9.02 3.31
N GLU A 16 -3.65 -10.23 2.82
CA GLU A 16 -2.66 -11.03 2.11
C GLU A 16 -2.36 -10.46 0.71
N GLU A 17 -3.39 -9.98 0.02
CA GLU A 17 -3.25 -9.39 -1.32
C GLU A 17 -2.55 -8.03 -1.28
N ILE A 18 -2.81 -7.20 -0.26
CA ILE A 18 -2.14 -5.91 -0.13
C ILE A 18 -0.65 -6.08 0.19
N GLU A 19 -0.26 -7.08 0.98
CA GLU A 19 1.15 -7.36 1.26
C GLU A 19 1.91 -7.68 -0.05
N GLN A 20 1.38 -8.62 -0.85
CA GLN A 20 1.96 -8.99 -2.14
C GLN A 20 1.98 -7.81 -3.13
N CYS A 21 0.91 -7.00 -3.13
CA CYS A 21 0.82 -5.80 -3.98
C CYS A 21 1.89 -4.77 -3.61
N LEU A 22 2.05 -4.48 -2.31
CA LEU A 22 3.06 -3.55 -1.81
C LEU A 22 4.47 -4.06 -2.08
N GLU A 23 4.75 -5.35 -1.87
CA GLU A 23 6.04 -5.96 -2.22
C GLU A 23 6.35 -5.74 -3.71
N ALA A 24 5.39 -6.01 -4.60
CA ALA A 24 5.56 -5.83 -6.04
C ALA A 24 5.79 -4.35 -6.43
N VAL A 25 5.08 -3.40 -5.79
CA VAL A 25 5.25 -1.95 -6.02
C VAL A 25 6.62 -1.47 -5.51
N PHE A 26 7.01 -1.87 -4.29
CA PHE A 26 8.29 -1.47 -3.71
C PHE A 26 9.49 -2.11 -4.39
N ASN A 27 9.32 -3.24 -5.10
CA ASN A 27 10.37 -3.87 -5.90
C ASN A 27 10.54 -3.29 -7.32
N GLN A 28 9.75 -2.27 -7.73
CA GLN A 28 9.90 -1.63 -9.05
C GLN A 28 11.25 -0.91 -9.21
N THR A 29 11.76 -0.83 -10.45
CA THR A 29 13.04 -0.17 -10.76
C THR A 29 12.99 1.36 -10.60
N ARG A 30 11.84 1.98 -10.86
CA ARG A 30 11.59 3.40 -10.58
C ARG A 30 11.23 3.55 -9.10
N LYS A 31 11.93 4.42 -8.37
CA LYS A 31 11.67 4.69 -6.93
C LYS A 31 11.03 6.05 -6.63
N THR A 32 10.72 6.83 -7.67
CA THR A 32 10.11 8.15 -7.56
C THR A 32 8.59 8.06 -7.49
N PHE A 33 8.08 7.40 -6.46
CA PHE A 33 6.64 7.28 -6.21
C PHE A 33 6.28 7.37 -4.73
N GLU A 34 5.03 7.71 -4.45
CA GLU A 34 4.38 7.54 -3.15
C GLU A 34 3.26 6.51 -3.26
N VAL A 35 2.98 5.81 -2.17
CA VAL A 35 1.88 4.83 -2.08
C VAL A 35 0.93 5.27 -0.98
N ILE A 36 -0.36 5.35 -1.32
CA ILE A 36 -1.44 5.69 -0.39
C ILE A 36 -2.40 4.51 -0.38
N VAL A 37 -2.52 3.83 0.76
CA VAL A 37 -3.50 2.77 0.97
C VAL A 37 -4.75 3.39 1.57
N VAL A 38 -5.92 3.05 1.03
CA VAL A 38 -7.21 3.56 1.52
C VAL A 38 -8.05 2.38 1.98
N ASP A 39 -8.30 2.28 3.29
CA ASP A 39 -9.17 1.24 3.84
C ASP A 39 -10.65 1.54 3.56
N GLY A 40 -11.33 0.59 2.91
CA GLY A 40 -12.74 0.64 2.52
C GLY A 40 -13.69 0.12 3.60
N HIS A 41 -13.40 0.43 4.86
CA HIS A 41 -14.08 -0.10 6.05
C HIS A 41 -13.93 -1.62 6.20
N SER A 42 -12.68 -2.10 6.29
CA SER A 42 -12.43 -3.50 6.62
C SER A 42 -12.98 -3.85 8.00
N THR A 43 -13.56 -5.04 8.12
CA THR A 43 -14.21 -5.50 9.37
C THR A 43 -13.24 -6.22 10.30
N GLU A 44 -12.11 -6.66 9.77
CA GLU A 44 -11.06 -7.37 10.50
C GLU A 44 -9.94 -6.38 10.84
N LYS A 45 -9.47 -6.40 12.10
CA LYS A 45 -8.42 -5.48 12.54
C LYS A 45 -7.08 -5.99 12.01
N MET A 46 -6.56 -5.33 10.98
CA MET A 46 -5.19 -5.53 10.50
C MET A 46 -4.20 -5.58 11.66
N VAL A 47 -3.48 -6.69 11.78
CA VAL A 47 -2.43 -6.88 12.78
C VAL A 47 -1.24 -6.00 12.40
N LYS A 48 -1.05 -4.92 13.16
CA LYS A 48 0.09 -4.02 13.04
C LYS A 48 1.40 -4.76 13.33
N VAL A 49 2.25 -4.93 12.32
CA VAL A 49 3.67 -5.29 12.50
C VAL A 49 4.52 -4.17 11.92
N GLY A 50 5.08 -3.34 12.81
CA GLY A 50 6.27 -2.50 12.59
C GLY A 50 6.30 -1.59 11.36
N GLY A 51 5.89 -0.33 11.53
CA GLY A 51 6.24 0.77 10.63
C GLY A 51 5.04 1.37 9.91
N ASP A 52 4.55 2.50 10.43
CA ASP A 52 3.63 3.47 9.81
C ASP A 52 2.78 2.99 8.63
N MET A 53 1.83 2.11 8.93
CA MET A 53 0.64 1.94 8.10
C MET A 53 -0.33 3.06 8.49
N ILE A 54 -0.36 4.12 7.67
CA ILE A 54 -1.45 5.09 7.72
C ILE A 54 -2.68 4.37 7.16
N LEU A 55 -3.66 4.15 8.03
CA LEU A 55 -5.03 3.74 7.70
C LEU A 55 -5.81 4.96 7.22
#